data_AF-A0A9Q1KHP0-F1
#
_entry.id   AF-A0A9Q1KHP0-F1
#
_cell.length_a   1.000
_cell.length_b   1.000
_cell.length_c   1.000
_cell.angle_alpha   90.00
_cell.angle_beta   90.00
_cell.angle_gamma   90.00
#
_symmetry.space_group_name_H-M   'P 1'
#
loop_
_entity.id
_entity.type
_entity.pdbx_description
1 polymer ?
#
loop_
_entity_poly.entity_id
_entity_poly.type
_entity_poly.pdbx_seq_one_letter_code
_entity_poly.pdbx_strand_id
1 'polypeptide(L)'
;MAVASSTSFNLMVSFKGLSLSSNSKYSFLRGEFAGSALSHPAKSPLSVSPFPLTIESAHKKGAGSTKNGRDSRGQRLGVKIYGDQVAKPGAIIVRQRGTTFHPGKNVGLGKDYTIFSLIDGLVKFEKYGPDKKKVSVYPYEVQPENPNSYRARKREYFRLQREKKKARKEGFSIEPQLVMASADAENTKDNPVC
;
A
#
# COMPACT_ATOMS: atom_id res chain seq x y z
N MET A 1 49.96 7.89 19.96
CA MET A 1 49.77 7.80 18.49
C MET A 1 48.87 6.61 18.21
N ALA A 2 47.61 6.82 17.85
CA ALA A 2 46.70 5.75 17.43
C ALA A 2 46.07 6.17 16.10
N VAL A 3 46.38 5.40 15.05
CA VAL A 3 45.91 5.61 13.68
C VAL A 3 44.56 4.90 13.53
N ALA A 4 43.52 5.63 13.17
CA ALA A 4 42.21 5.08 12.80
C ALA A 4 42.20 4.81 11.29
N SER A 5 42.11 3.55 10.88
CA SER A 5 41.88 3.13 9.50
C SER A 5 40.37 2.97 9.25
N SER A 6 39.83 3.90 8.46
CA SER A 6 38.44 3.89 8.01
C SER A 6 38.25 2.93 6.83
N THR A 7 37.45 1.88 6.99
CA THR A 7 36.96 1.05 5.87
C THR A 7 35.63 1.60 5.36
N SER A 8 35.64 2.13 4.14
CA SER A 8 34.46 2.56 3.41
C SER A 8 33.88 1.40 2.61
N PHE A 9 32.66 0.95 2.95
CA PHE A 9 31.87 0.06 2.11
C PHE A 9 30.78 0.87 1.41
N ASN A 10 30.92 1.05 0.09
CA ASN A 10 29.86 1.56 -0.78
C ASN A 10 28.97 0.38 -1.20
N LEU A 11 27.70 0.38 -0.75
CA LEU A 11 26.66 -0.50 -1.30
C LEU A 11 25.76 0.32 -2.21
N MET A 12 25.98 0.21 -3.51
CA MET A 12 25.09 0.72 -4.56
C MET A 12 24.16 -0.42 -4.98
N VAL A 13 22.90 -0.39 -4.53
CA VAL A 13 21.86 -1.30 -5.00
C VAL A 13 20.95 -0.52 -5.94
N SER A 14 21.12 -0.74 -7.24
CA SER A 14 20.25 -0.24 -8.29
C SER A 14 19.13 -1.25 -8.53
N PHE A 15 17.92 -0.97 -8.04
CA PHE A 15 16.72 -1.73 -8.38
C PHE A 15 16.14 -1.16 -9.69
N LYS A 16 16.40 -1.87 -10.80
CA LYS A 16 15.70 -1.65 -12.07
C LYS A 16 14.33 -2.35 -12.01
N GLY A 17 13.33 -1.67 -12.58
CA GLY A 17 11.91 -1.90 -12.37
C GLY A 17 11.37 -3.20 -12.97
N LEU A 18 10.36 -3.72 -12.28
CA LEU A 18 9.44 -4.73 -12.79
C LEU A 18 8.24 -4.01 -13.42
N SER A 19 8.09 -4.17 -14.72
CA SER A 19 6.87 -3.80 -15.44
C SER A 19 5.76 -4.80 -15.15
N LEU A 20 4.62 -4.30 -14.70
CA LEU A 20 3.35 -5.04 -14.66
C LEU A 20 2.73 -5.00 -16.05
N SER A 21 2.63 -6.13 -16.73
CA SER A 21 1.73 -6.31 -17.86
C SER A 21 0.73 -7.43 -17.55
N SER A 22 -0.49 -7.02 -17.23
CA SER A 22 -1.68 -7.86 -17.26
C SER A 22 -2.35 -7.66 -18.61
N ASN A 23 -2.58 -8.72 -19.39
CA ASN A 23 -3.80 -8.76 -20.19
C ASN A 23 -4.20 -10.18 -20.59
N SER A 24 -5.36 -10.55 -20.07
CA SER A 24 -6.24 -11.66 -20.39
C SER A 24 -6.76 -11.63 -21.82
N LYS A 25 -6.71 -12.76 -22.54
CA LYS A 25 -7.55 -13.03 -23.72
C LYS A 25 -7.90 -14.51 -23.78
N TYR A 26 -9.15 -14.85 -23.44
CA TYR A 26 -9.78 -16.12 -23.78
C TYR A 26 -10.92 -15.78 -24.74
N SER A 27 -10.83 -16.29 -25.96
CA SER A 27 -11.82 -16.13 -27.02
C SER A 27 -12.97 -17.11 -26.83
N PHE A 28 -14.14 -16.60 -26.44
CA PHE A 28 -15.43 -17.27 -26.58
C PHE A 28 -16.12 -16.73 -27.85
N LEU A 29 -16.21 -17.57 -28.89
CA LEU A 29 -17.16 -17.42 -30.01
C LEU A 29 -18.39 -18.28 -29.62
N ARG A 30 -19.58 -17.74 -29.33
CA ARG A 30 -20.61 -17.21 -30.25
C ARG A 30 -20.74 -18.15 -31.48
N GLY A 31 -21.70 -19.05 -31.61
CA GLY A 31 -23.13 -18.99 -31.28
C GLY A 31 -23.90 -18.60 -32.53
N GLU A 32 -24.21 -19.56 -33.40
CA GLU A 32 -25.19 -19.39 -34.49
C GLU A 32 -26.08 -20.63 -34.62
N PHE A 33 -27.39 -20.35 -34.58
CA PHE A 33 -28.50 -21.24 -34.87
C PHE A 33 -28.80 -21.18 -36.37
N ALA A 34 -28.92 -22.32 -37.03
CA ALA A 34 -29.73 -22.49 -38.23
C ALA A 34 -29.87 -23.99 -38.56
N GLY A 35 -31.06 -24.43 -38.96
CA GLY A 35 -31.21 -25.70 -39.67
C GLY A 35 -32.36 -26.59 -39.22
N SER A 36 -33.58 -26.15 -39.51
CA SER A 36 -34.80 -26.95 -39.57
C SER A 36 -34.73 -28.06 -40.62
N ALA A 37 -35.20 -29.28 -40.30
CA ALA A 37 -35.88 -30.15 -41.26
C ALA A 37 -36.73 -31.20 -40.54
N LEU A 38 -38.05 -31.17 -40.79
CA LEU A 38 -38.98 -32.26 -40.51
C LEU A 38 -38.77 -33.40 -41.52
N SER A 39 -38.92 -34.64 -41.07
CA SER A 39 -39.81 -35.64 -41.72
C SER A 39 -39.81 -36.95 -40.91
N HIS A 40 -40.98 -37.36 -40.43
CA HIS A 40 -41.28 -38.76 -40.09
C HIS A 40 -41.48 -39.54 -41.41
N PRO A 41 -41.27 -40.87 -41.49
CA PRO A 41 -42.34 -41.79 -41.07
C PRO A 41 -41.89 -43.18 -40.59
N ALA A 42 -42.90 -43.92 -40.12
CA ALA A 42 -43.06 -45.37 -40.12
C ALA A 42 -42.63 -46.15 -38.86
N LYS A 43 -43.70 -46.62 -38.19
CA LYS A 43 -43.74 -47.68 -37.18
C LYS A 43 -43.35 -49.01 -37.81
N SER A 44 -42.56 -49.82 -37.11
CA SER A 44 -42.62 -51.28 -37.18
C SER A 44 -42.71 -51.86 -35.76
N PRO A 45 -43.53 -52.89 -35.52
CA PRO A 45 -43.67 -53.49 -34.20
C PRO A 45 -42.68 -54.65 -33.99
N LEU A 46 -42.65 -55.14 -32.74
CA LEU A 46 -42.19 -56.46 -32.28
C LEU A 46 -40.75 -56.55 -31.75
N SER A 47 -40.59 -56.55 -30.43
CA SER A 47 -40.54 -57.77 -29.61
C SER A 47 -39.89 -57.45 -28.26
N VAL A 48 -40.64 -57.63 -27.18
CA VAL A 48 -40.11 -57.51 -25.82
C VAL A 48 -39.51 -58.85 -25.46
N SER A 49 -38.18 -58.94 -25.40
CA SER A 49 -37.50 -60.02 -24.70
C SER A 49 -37.16 -59.53 -23.28
N PRO A 50 -37.61 -60.21 -22.21
CA PRO A 50 -37.13 -59.91 -20.88
C PRO A 50 -35.84 -60.70 -20.65
N PHE A 51 -34.74 -60.27 -21.27
CA PHE A 51 -33.44 -60.71 -20.78
C PHE A 51 -33.14 -59.90 -19.51
N PRO A 52 -32.83 -60.55 -18.37
CA PRO A 52 -32.44 -59.82 -17.19
C PRO A 52 -31.18 -59.01 -17.52
N LEU A 53 -31.23 -57.69 -17.32
CA LEU A 53 -30.06 -56.85 -17.32
C LEU A 53 -29.22 -57.25 -16.11
N THR A 54 -28.36 -58.25 -16.25
CA THR A 54 -27.33 -58.53 -15.26
C THR A 54 -26.41 -57.31 -15.27
N ILE A 55 -26.58 -56.40 -14.30
CA ILE A 55 -25.59 -55.37 -14.03
C ILE A 55 -24.40 -56.09 -13.40
N GLU A 56 -23.60 -56.76 -14.23
CA GLU A 56 -22.26 -57.15 -13.83
C GLU A 56 -21.46 -55.86 -13.75
N SER A 57 -21.13 -55.50 -12.52
CA SER A 57 -20.35 -54.35 -12.09
C SER A 57 -21.08 -53.01 -11.91
N ALA A 58 -21.45 -52.74 -10.65
CA ALA A 58 -21.25 -51.41 -10.09
C ALA A 58 -19.75 -51.21 -9.82
N HIS A 59 -18.95 -50.98 -10.86
CA HIS A 59 -17.61 -50.43 -10.63
C HIS A 59 -17.79 -49.01 -10.09
N LYS A 60 -17.30 -48.75 -8.89
CA LYS A 60 -17.20 -47.38 -8.36
C LYS A 60 -16.29 -46.60 -9.32
N LYS A 61 -16.89 -45.87 -10.28
CA LYS A 61 -16.15 -44.90 -11.10
C LYS A 61 -15.46 -43.98 -10.11
N GLY A 62 -14.13 -43.91 -10.23
CA GLY A 62 -13.20 -43.54 -9.17
C GLY A 62 -13.72 -42.47 -8.22
N ALA A 63 -13.47 -42.66 -6.93
CA ALA A 63 -13.49 -41.56 -5.98
C ALA A 63 -12.42 -40.55 -6.41
N GLY A 64 -12.76 -39.69 -7.37
CA GLY A 64 -11.96 -38.55 -7.74
C GLY A 64 -11.84 -37.69 -6.49
N SER A 65 -10.60 -37.39 -6.08
CA SER A 65 -10.37 -36.39 -5.06
C SER A 65 -11.02 -35.08 -5.51
N THR A 66 -12.15 -34.73 -4.89
CA THR A 66 -12.77 -33.44 -5.13
C THR A 66 -11.86 -32.40 -4.50
N LYS A 67 -11.32 -31.48 -5.31
CA LYS A 67 -10.46 -30.42 -4.79
C LYS A 67 -11.29 -29.50 -3.89
N ASN A 68 -11.14 -29.67 -2.58
CA ASN A 68 -11.69 -28.77 -1.58
C ASN A 68 -10.81 -27.51 -1.50
N GLY A 69 -10.93 -26.64 -2.52
CA GLY A 69 -10.14 -25.41 -2.69
C GLY A 69 -10.91 -24.13 -2.38
N ARG A 70 -11.94 -24.19 -1.52
CA ARG A 70 -12.72 -22.99 -1.13
C ARG A 70 -12.15 -22.42 0.16
N ASP A 71 -11.43 -21.31 0.05
CA ASP A 71 -11.01 -20.51 1.20
C ASP A 71 -11.49 -19.06 1.05
N SER A 72 -11.64 -18.39 2.17
CA SER A 72 -12.02 -16.99 2.24
C SER A 72 -10.78 -16.09 2.32
N ARG A 73 -10.89 -14.86 1.80
CA ARG A 73 -9.83 -13.87 2.00
C ARG A 73 -9.63 -13.58 3.49
N GLY A 74 -8.40 -13.29 3.88
CA GLY A 74 -8.10 -12.81 5.24
C GLY A 74 -8.85 -11.52 5.57
N GLN A 75 -9.48 -11.48 6.75
CA GLN A 75 -10.37 -10.38 7.18
C GLN A 75 -9.64 -9.18 7.80
N ARG A 76 -8.29 -9.16 7.77
CA ARG A 76 -7.44 -8.06 8.26
C ARG A 76 -7.76 -7.61 9.69
N LEU A 77 -8.11 -8.58 10.54
CA LEU A 77 -8.33 -8.38 11.98
C LEU A 77 -7.02 -8.04 12.71
N GLY A 78 -7.09 -7.87 14.02
CA GLY A 78 -5.96 -7.62 14.91
C GLY A 78 -5.88 -6.20 15.43
N VAL A 79 -4.85 -5.98 16.23
CA VAL A 79 -4.49 -4.70 16.84
C VAL A 79 -4.01 -3.73 15.75
N LYS A 80 -4.47 -2.48 15.82
CA LYS A 80 -4.14 -1.40 14.89
C LYS A 80 -3.27 -0.34 15.56
N ILE A 81 -3.52 -0.06 16.83
CA ILE A 81 -2.73 0.85 17.65
C ILE A 81 -2.25 0.06 18.88
N TYR A 82 -0.93 0.02 19.07
CA TYR A 82 -0.31 -0.71 20.17
C TYR A 82 -0.25 0.12 21.45
N GLY A 83 0.25 -0.48 22.54
CA GLY A 83 0.49 0.22 23.80
C GLY A 83 1.46 1.38 23.61
N ASP A 84 1.25 2.44 24.38
CA ASP A 84 2.05 3.67 24.40
C ASP A 84 2.14 4.38 23.04
N GLN A 85 1.13 4.15 22.18
CA GLN A 85 0.95 4.90 20.94
C GLN A 85 -0.22 5.87 21.05
N VAL A 86 -0.10 6.98 20.34
CA VAL A 86 -1.12 8.03 20.31
C VAL A 86 -2.33 7.58 19.49
N ALA A 87 -3.50 7.57 20.11
CA ALA A 87 -4.78 7.41 19.46
C ALA A 87 -5.48 8.77 19.31
N LYS A 88 -6.22 8.93 18.22
CA LYS A 88 -7.15 10.05 17.99
C LYS A 88 -8.57 9.63 18.43
N PRO A 89 -9.46 10.58 18.75
CA PRO A 89 -10.87 10.25 18.95
C PRO A 89 -11.44 9.57 17.70
N GLY A 90 -12.21 8.49 17.90
CA GLY A 90 -12.75 7.64 16.84
C GLY A 90 -11.76 6.67 16.19
N ALA A 91 -10.46 6.72 16.54
CA ALA A 91 -9.48 5.81 15.97
C ALA A 91 -9.73 4.36 16.43
N ILE A 92 -9.65 3.42 15.50
CA ILE A 92 -9.80 1.99 15.79
C ILE A 92 -8.52 1.47 16.43
N ILE A 93 -8.63 0.89 17.63
CA ILE A 93 -7.50 0.31 18.37
C ILE A 93 -7.37 -1.18 18.05
N VAL A 94 -8.48 -1.92 18.05
CA VAL A 94 -8.49 -3.37 17.77
C VAL A 94 -9.71 -3.76 16.94
N ARG A 95 -9.49 -4.52 15.86
CA ARG A 95 -10.55 -5.24 15.14
C ARG A 95 -10.49 -6.71 15.52
N GLN A 96 -11.53 -7.26 16.11
CA GLN A 96 -11.50 -8.62 16.67
C GLN A 96 -12.74 -9.42 16.31
N ARG A 97 -12.73 -10.72 16.61
CA ARG A 97 -13.90 -11.59 16.59
C ARG A 97 -14.16 -12.02 18.02
N GLY A 98 -15.34 -11.68 18.52
CA GLY A 98 -15.59 -11.68 19.96
C GLY A 98 -14.69 -10.70 20.72
N THR A 99 -14.71 -10.76 22.04
CA THR A 99 -13.93 -9.87 22.92
C THR A 99 -12.68 -10.57 23.43
N THR A 100 -11.61 -10.57 22.65
CA THR A 100 -10.27 -10.95 23.16
C THR A 100 -9.74 -9.86 24.09
N PHE A 101 -9.95 -8.62 23.69
CA PHE A 101 -9.75 -7.44 24.50
C PHE A 101 -11.11 -6.87 24.92
N HIS A 102 -11.20 -6.44 26.17
CA HIS A 102 -12.38 -5.77 26.71
C HIS A 102 -12.21 -4.25 26.67
N PRO A 103 -13.30 -3.49 26.48
CA PRO A 103 -13.25 -2.04 26.59
C PRO A 103 -12.94 -1.63 28.04
N GLY A 104 -11.99 -0.71 28.20
CA GLY A 104 -11.62 -0.08 29.46
C GLY A 104 -12.12 1.36 29.53
N LYS A 105 -11.30 2.26 30.09
CA LYS A 105 -11.65 3.68 30.23
C LYS A 105 -11.41 4.43 28.92
N ASN A 106 -12.29 5.39 28.60
CA ASN A 106 -12.21 6.30 27.44
C ASN A 106 -12.18 5.60 26.07
N VAL A 107 -12.82 4.42 26.01
CA VAL A 107 -12.81 3.55 24.85
C VAL A 107 -14.21 2.97 24.66
N GLY A 108 -14.68 2.92 23.42
CA GLY A 108 -15.97 2.36 23.04
C GLY A 108 -15.86 0.96 22.43
N LEU A 109 -16.96 0.21 22.48
CA LEU A 109 -17.11 -1.08 21.83
C LEU A 109 -18.15 -0.97 20.70
N GLY A 110 -17.75 -1.32 19.48
CA GLY A 110 -18.64 -1.36 18.31
C GLY A 110 -19.49 -2.63 18.25
N LYS A 111 -20.47 -2.64 17.32
CA LYS A 111 -21.38 -3.78 17.09
C LYS A 111 -20.65 -5.10 16.79
N ASP A 112 -19.53 -5.04 16.08
CA ASP A 112 -18.70 -6.19 15.73
C ASP A 112 -17.56 -6.42 16.73
N TYR A 113 -17.69 -5.92 17.97
CA TYR A 113 -16.69 -5.97 19.04
C TYR A 113 -15.39 -5.22 18.74
N THR A 114 -15.37 -4.38 17.69
CA THR A 114 -14.26 -3.47 17.41
C THR A 114 -14.11 -2.46 18.54
N ILE A 115 -12.88 -2.25 18.99
CA ILE A 115 -12.55 -1.28 20.04
C ILE A 115 -12.04 0.01 19.40
N PHE A 116 -12.62 1.15 19.79
CA PHE A 116 -12.24 2.47 19.28
C PHE A 116 -12.05 3.49 20.41
N SER A 117 -11.17 4.48 20.19
CA SER A 117 -10.89 5.52 21.18
C SER A 117 -12.00 6.57 21.23
N LEU A 118 -12.35 7.07 22.41
CA LEU A 118 -13.26 8.21 22.57
C LEU A 118 -12.51 9.54 22.69
N ILE A 119 -11.29 9.50 23.23
CA ILE A 119 -10.44 10.68 23.45
C ILE A 119 -9.13 10.55 22.67
N ASP A 120 -8.37 11.63 22.59
CA ASP A 120 -6.96 11.62 22.24
C ASP A 120 -6.09 11.24 23.45
N GLY A 121 -5.03 10.47 23.19
CA GLY A 121 -4.14 10.03 24.26
C GLY A 121 -3.36 8.76 23.92
N LEU A 122 -2.68 8.20 24.93
CA LEU A 122 -1.94 6.96 24.80
C LEU A 122 -2.81 5.75 25.12
N VAL A 123 -2.73 4.73 24.26
CA VAL A 123 -3.39 3.44 24.47
C VAL A 123 -2.60 2.62 25.49
N LYS A 124 -3.29 2.01 26.45
CA LYS A 124 -2.70 1.08 27.41
C LYS A 124 -3.49 -0.21 27.49
N PHE A 125 -2.76 -1.33 27.44
CA PHE A 125 -3.30 -2.67 27.63
C PHE A 125 -3.06 -3.11 29.07
N GLU A 126 -4.14 -3.42 29.78
CA GLU A 126 -4.09 -3.82 31.19
C GLU A 126 -4.68 -5.20 31.37
N LYS A 127 -4.26 -5.90 32.43
CA LYS A 127 -4.88 -7.16 32.81
C LYS A 127 -6.29 -6.92 33.34
N TYR A 128 -7.23 -7.78 32.94
CA TYR A 128 -8.62 -7.78 33.40
C TYR A 128 -8.94 -9.15 34.00
N GLY A 129 -8.74 -9.28 35.32
CA GLY A 129 -8.84 -10.57 36.00
C GLY A 129 -7.64 -11.50 35.74
N PRO A 130 -7.82 -12.83 35.82
CA PRO A 130 -6.70 -13.78 35.70
C PRO A 130 -6.17 -13.94 34.26
N ASP A 131 -7.05 -13.92 33.25
CA ASP A 131 -6.67 -14.28 31.88
C ASP A 131 -6.96 -13.20 30.83
N LYS A 132 -7.94 -12.33 31.09
CA LYS A 132 -8.43 -11.38 30.09
C LYS A 132 -7.60 -10.10 30.10
N LYS A 133 -7.70 -9.32 29.03
CA LYS A 133 -7.06 -8.01 28.90
C LYS A 133 -8.11 -6.95 28.57
N LYS A 134 -7.90 -5.73 29.05
CA LYS A 134 -8.72 -4.56 28.72
C LYS A 134 -7.86 -3.47 28.10
N VAL A 135 -8.49 -2.63 27.29
CA VAL A 135 -7.85 -1.52 26.57
C VAL A 135 -8.42 -0.22 27.08
N SER A 136 -7.56 0.64 27.60
CA SER A 136 -7.93 1.98 28.05
C SER A 136 -7.10 3.02 27.29
N VAL A 137 -7.64 4.22 27.16
CA VAL A 137 -6.90 5.38 26.62
C VAL A 137 -6.75 6.42 27.72
N TYR A 138 -5.52 6.86 27.94
CA TYR A 138 -5.19 7.89 28.92
C TYR A 138 -4.74 9.15 28.20
N PRO A 139 -5.21 10.34 28.62
CA PRO A 139 -4.75 11.59 28.05
C PRO A 139 -3.23 11.70 28.21
N TYR A 140 -2.55 12.19 27.17
CA TYR A 140 -1.10 12.33 27.19
C TYR A 140 -0.71 13.76 26.86
N GLU A 141 0.07 14.33 27.77
CA GLU A 141 0.65 15.65 27.61
C GLU A 141 1.93 15.54 26.77
N VAL A 142 1.93 16.24 25.64
CA VAL A 142 3.08 16.29 24.75
C VAL A 142 4.20 17.06 25.45
N GLN A 143 5.27 16.35 25.79
CA GLN A 143 6.46 17.00 26.34
C GLN A 143 7.08 17.94 25.29
N PRO A 144 7.57 19.13 25.70
CA PRO A 144 8.19 20.06 24.76
C PRO A 144 9.41 19.42 24.09
N GLU A 145 9.54 19.60 22.78
CA GLU A 145 10.68 19.06 22.02
C GLU A 145 11.98 19.76 22.41
N ASN A 146 13.07 18.99 22.56
CA ASN A 146 14.40 19.55 22.79
C ASN A 146 14.90 20.28 21.52
N PRO A 147 15.18 21.60 21.58
CA PRO A 147 15.58 22.40 20.42
C PRO A 147 16.93 21.96 19.84
N ASN A 148 17.83 21.44 20.67
CA ASN A 148 19.17 21.01 20.25
C ASN A 148 19.22 19.55 19.76
N SER A 149 18.05 18.94 19.50
CA SER A 149 17.99 17.58 18.99
C SER A 149 18.56 17.46 17.56
N TYR A 150 19.17 16.31 17.26
CA TYR A 150 19.63 15.99 15.89
C TYR A 150 18.51 16.14 14.85
N ARG A 151 17.29 15.76 15.22
CA ARG A 151 16.08 15.87 14.38
C ARG A 151 15.79 17.33 14.01
N ALA A 152 15.82 18.25 14.99
CA ALA A 152 15.63 19.68 14.75
C ALA A 152 16.73 20.25 13.82
N ARG A 153 18.00 19.95 14.10
CA ARG A 153 19.14 20.41 13.30
C ARG A 153 19.04 19.98 11.83
N LYS A 154 18.65 18.72 11.58
CA LYS A 154 18.46 18.20 10.21
C LYS A 154 17.24 18.83 9.53
N ARG A 155 16.13 19.04 10.24
CA ARG A 155 14.95 19.74 9.72
C ARG A 155 15.31 21.14 9.21
N GLU A 156 16.01 21.92 10.04
CA GLU A 156 16.46 23.27 9.68
C GLU A 156 17.50 23.26 8.56
N TYR A 157 18.44 22.30 8.56
CA TYR A 157 19.38 22.14 7.45
C TYR A 157 18.66 22.00 6.10
N PHE A 158 17.69 21.09 6.00
CA PHE A 158 16.95 20.90 4.74
C PHE A 158 16.06 22.08 4.37
N ARG A 159 15.54 22.83 5.35
CA ARG A 159 14.82 24.10 5.11
C ARG A 159 15.76 25.14 4.49
N LEU A 160 16.90 25.39 5.13
CA LEU A 160 17.89 26.37 4.67
C LEU A 160 18.46 26.01 3.28
N GLN A 161 18.67 24.73 2.99
CA GLN A 161 19.12 24.31 1.66
C GLN A 161 18.07 24.62 0.56
N ARG A 162 16.78 24.41 0.84
CA ARG A 162 15.70 24.77 -0.09
C ARG A 162 15.64 26.28 -0.30
N GLU A 163 15.70 27.06 0.77
CA GLU A 163 15.70 28.53 0.71
C GLU A 163 16.92 29.07 -0.03
N LYS A 164 18.13 28.58 0.26
CA LYS A 164 19.37 28.96 -0.46
C LYS A 164 19.31 28.60 -1.93
N LYS A 165 18.80 27.42 -2.29
CA LYS A 165 18.67 26.99 -3.68
C LYS A 165 17.65 27.85 -4.43
N LYS A 166 16.52 28.18 -3.80
CA LYS A 166 15.50 29.09 -4.34
C LYS A 166 16.07 30.48 -4.56
N ALA A 167 16.75 31.05 -3.56
CA ALA A 167 17.39 32.36 -3.64
C ALA A 167 18.47 32.42 -4.74
N ARG A 168 19.30 31.39 -4.90
CA ARG A 168 20.28 31.31 -6.00
C ARG A 168 19.61 31.32 -7.38
N LYS A 169 18.46 30.66 -7.51
CA LYS A 169 17.71 30.63 -8.78
C LYS A 169 17.07 31.99 -9.09
N GLU A 170 16.51 32.65 -8.07
CA GLU A 170 15.87 33.95 -8.20
C GLU A 170 16.89 35.09 -8.37
N GLY A 171 18.03 35.00 -7.70
CA GLY A 171 19.16 35.93 -7.87
C GLY A 171 20.02 35.66 -9.11
N PHE A 172 19.75 34.59 -9.86
CA PHE A 172 20.30 34.39 -11.19
C PHE A 172 19.41 35.10 -12.22
N SER A 173 19.32 36.42 -12.10
CA SER A 173 18.79 37.29 -13.15
C SER A 173 19.91 37.49 -14.17
N ILE A 174 19.77 36.90 -15.36
CA ILE A 174 20.53 37.36 -16.52
C ILE A 174 20.01 38.77 -16.78
N GLU A 175 20.77 39.80 -16.44
CA GLU A 175 20.49 41.10 -17.06
C GLU A 175 20.74 40.91 -18.56
N PRO A 176 19.71 41.04 -19.43
CA PRO A 176 19.99 41.08 -20.84
C PRO A 176 20.84 42.33 -21.05
N GLN A 177 22.14 42.15 -21.31
CA GLN A 177 22.99 43.25 -21.70
C GLN A 177 22.35 43.90 -22.93
N LEU A 178 21.70 45.03 -22.73
CA LEU A 178 21.30 45.92 -23.80
C LEU A 178 22.60 46.55 -24.28
N VAL A 179 23.31 45.82 -25.15
CA VAL A 179 24.50 46.31 -25.85
C VAL A 179 24.01 47.43 -26.74
N MET A 180 24.05 48.66 -26.23
CA MET A 180 23.89 49.85 -27.06
C MET A 180 25.10 49.89 -27.99
N ALA A 181 24.90 49.47 -29.23
CA ALA A 181 25.84 49.69 -30.31
C ALA A 181 25.85 51.19 -30.62
N SER A 182 26.65 51.98 -29.89
CA SER A 182 27.07 53.30 -30.33
C SER A 182 28.27 53.12 -31.25
N ALA A 183 27.99 53.01 -32.55
CA ALA A 183 28.91 53.54 -33.53
C ALA A 183 29.00 55.06 -33.31
N ASP A 184 30.22 55.60 -33.27
CA ASP A 184 30.56 56.84 -33.99
C ASP A 184 32.06 57.19 -33.84
N ALA A 185 32.68 57.24 -35.02
CA ALA A 185 33.72 58.14 -35.54
C ALA A 185 35.07 58.34 -34.83
N GLU A 186 36.09 58.12 -35.66
CA GLU A 186 37.51 58.36 -35.53
C GLU A 186 37.88 59.80 -35.11
N ASN A 187 38.99 59.93 -34.37
CA ASN A 187 39.82 61.13 -34.49
C ASN A 187 41.30 60.79 -34.28
N THR A 188 41.96 60.52 -35.40
CA THR A 188 43.40 60.43 -35.58
C THR A 188 43.98 61.85 -35.53
N LYS A 189 44.88 62.17 -34.59
CA LYS A 189 45.91 63.23 -34.76
C LYS A 189 47.17 62.89 -33.95
N ASP A 190 48.12 62.29 -34.66
CA ASP A 190 49.55 62.65 -34.76
C ASP A 190 50.33 63.07 -33.49
N ASN A 191 51.29 62.20 -33.14
CA ASN A 191 52.54 62.50 -32.42
C ASN A 191 53.32 63.66 -33.08
N PRO A 192 54.17 64.45 -32.36
CA PRO A 192 55.54 63.97 -32.04
C PRO A 192 56.30 64.62 -30.84
N VAL A 193 57.51 64.06 -30.59
CA VAL A 193 58.72 64.58 -29.89
C VAL A 193 58.76 64.34 -28.35
N CYS A 194 59.84 63.88 -27.69
CA CYS A 194 61.29 63.77 -27.99
C CYS A 194 61.83 62.32 -27.98
#